data_AF-A0A4U9ITJ5-F1
#
_entry.id   AF-A0A4U9ITJ5-F1
#
_cell.length_a   1.000
_cell.length_b   1.000
_cell.length_c   1.000
_cell.angle_alpha   90.00
_cell.angle_beta   90.00
_cell.angle_gamma   90.00
#
_symmetry.space_group_name_H-M   'P 1'
#
loop_
_entity.id
_entity.type
_entity.pdbx_description
1 polymer ?
#
loop_
_entity_poly.entity_id
_entity_poly.type
_entity_poly.pdbx_seq_one_letter_code
_entity_poly.pdbx_strand_id
1 'polypeptide(L)' 'MGDKLPAERFIADEKSVSRTVVREAIIMLEVEGYVEVRKGSGIHVISSQAKHSPGAGRESGICQLWSL' A
#
# COMPACT_ATOMS: atom_id res chain seq x y z
N MET A 1 -8.76 -12.92 -5.07
CA MET A 1 -9.18 -11.54 -5.45
C MET A 1 -9.59 -10.82 -4.18
N GLY A 2 -8.66 -10.07 -3.59
CA GLY A 2 -8.71 -9.65 -2.17
C GLY A 2 -7.58 -10.25 -1.33
N ASP A 3 -6.43 -10.52 -1.94
CA ASP A 3 -5.26 -11.04 -1.25
C ASP A 3 -4.69 -9.98 -0.30
N LYS A 4 -4.37 -10.42 0.92
CA LYS A 4 -3.65 -9.59 1.89
C LYS A 4 -2.19 -9.54 1.49
N LEU A 5 -1.62 -8.34 1.48
CA LEU A 5 -0.19 -8.20 1.26
C LEU A 5 0.54 -8.92 2.40
N PRO A 6 1.53 -9.79 2.11
CA PRO A 6 2.39 -10.36 3.14
C PRO A 6 3.13 -9.24 3.87
N ALA A 7 3.58 -9.53 5.09
CA ALA A 7 4.28 -8.55 5.91
C ALA A 7 5.51 -8.00 5.17
N GLU A 8 5.79 -6.70 5.36
CA GLU A 8 6.92 -5.99 4.75
C GLU A 8 8.24 -6.74 4.90
N ARG A 9 8.46 -7.38 6.06
CA ARG A 9 9.66 -8.17 6.35
C ARG A 9 9.84 -9.33 5.36
N PHE A 10 8.76 -9.98 4.95
CA PHE A 10 8.81 -11.12 4.04
C PHE A 10 9.16 -10.66 2.62
N ILE A 11 8.57 -9.54 2.19
CA ILE A 11 8.84 -8.92 0.89
C ILE A 11 10.29 -8.43 0.81
N ALA A 12 10.79 -7.82 1.89
CA ALA A 12 12.17 -7.37 2.00
C ALA A 12 13.17 -8.52 1.86
N ASP A 13 12.87 -9.67 2.48
CA ASP A 13 13.68 -10.88 2.41
C ASP A 13 13.68 -11.49 1.00
N GLU A 14 12.49 -11.71 0.42
CA GLU A 14 12.32 -12.30 -0.92
C GLU A 14 12.95 -11.44 -2.02
N LYS A 15 12.80 -10.11 -1.93
CA LYS A 15 13.35 -9.17 -2.92
C LYS A 15 14.79 -8.72 -2.57
N SER A 16 15.34 -9.16 -1.43
CA SER A 16 16.66 -8.73 -0.93
C SER A 16 16.85 -7.21 -0.88
N VAL A 17 15.80 -6.48 -0.47
CA VAL A 17 15.80 -5.02 -0.34
C VAL A 17 15.62 -4.58 1.11
N SER A 18 15.97 -3.33 1.41
CA SER A 18 15.77 -2.78 2.76
C SER A 18 14.28 -2.63 3.09
N ARG A 19 13.92 -2.86 4.36
CA ARG A 19 12.53 -2.68 4.86
C ARG A 19 12.00 -1.28 4.58
N THR A 20 12.87 -0.27 4.66
CA THR A 20 12.53 1.11 4.30
C THR A 20 12.08 1.20 2.86
N VAL A 21 12.80 0.61 1.91
CA VAL A 21 12.43 0.62 0.48
C VAL A 21 11.10 -0.08 0.23
N VAL A 22 10.84 -1.20 0.92
CA VAL A 22 9.55 -1.89 0.83
C VAL A 22 8.41 -1.01 1.33
N ARG A 23 8.62 -0.31 2.44
CA ARG A 23 7.64 0.63 2.99
C ARG A 23 7.34 1.75 2.00
N GLU A 24 8.37 2.38 1.45
CA GLU A 24 8.23 3.43 0.42
C GLU A 24 7.45 2.92 -0.80
N ALA A 25 7.77 1.71 -1.27
CA ALA A 25 7.07 1.09 -2.39
C ALA A 25 5.59 0.83 -2.09
N ILE A 26 5.26 0.34 -0.88
CA ILE A 26 3.88 0.11 -0.46
C ILE A 26 3.10 1.42 -0.38
N ILE A 27 3.72 2.48 0.15
CA ILE A 27 3.13 3.81 0.22
C ILE A 27 2.82 4.32 -1.20
N MET A 28 3.79 4.19 -2.11
CA MET A 28 3.62 4.61 -3.50
C MET A 28 2.52 3.81 -4.21
N LEU A 29 2.48 2.49 -4.02
CA LEU A 29 1.41 1.63 -4.53
C LEU A 29 0.03 2.00 -3.97
N GLU A 30 -0.04 2.49 -2.73
CA GLU A 30 -1.29 2.97 -2.14
C GLU A 30 -1.73 4.29 -2.78
N VAL A 31 -0.80 5.23 -2.95
CA VAL A 31 -1.04 6.51 -3.63
C VAL A 31 -1.50 6.30 -5.08
N GLU A 32 -0.91 5.33 -5.77
CA GLU A 32 -1.29 4.97 -7.13
C GLU A 32 -2.61 4.18 -7.21
N GLY A 33 -3.14 3.70 -6.08
CA GLY A 33 -4.40 2.97 -6.01
C GLY A 33 -4.31 1.49 -6.40
N TYR A 34 -3.13 0.87 -6.25
CA TYR A 34 -2.95 -0.59 -6.40
C TYR A 34 -3.29 -1.35 -5.11
N VAL A 35 -3.04 -0.74 -3.95
CA VAL A 35 -3.31 -1.32 -2.63
C VAL A 35 -4.14 -0.36 -1.77
N GLU A 36 -4.97 -0.90 -0.88
CA GLU A 36 -5.75 -0.13 0.10
C GLU A 36 -5.34 -0.55 1.51
N VAL A 37 -4.90 0.40 2.34
CA VAL A 37 -4.60 0.14 3.75
C VAL A 37 -5.85 0.37 4.58
N ARG A 38 -6.38 -0.72 5.15
CA ARG A 38 -7.48 -0.63 6.12
C ARG A 38 -6.93 -0.61 7.53
N LYS A 39 -7.05 0.54 8.20
CA LYS A 39 -6.69 0.68 9.63
C LYS A 39 -7.41 -0.41 10.43
N GLY A 40 -6.64 -1.36 10.97
CA GLY A 40 -7.13 -2.50 11.77
C GLY A 40 -7.27 -3.85 11.05
N SER A 41 -7.15 -3.94 9.72
CA SER A 41 -7.31 -5.22 8.98
C SER A 41 -6.10 -5.62 8.11
N GLY A 42 -5.21 -4.66 7.84
CA GLY A 42 -3.99 -4.85 7.07
C GLY A 42 -4.07 -4.21 5.67
N ILE A 43 -3.11 -4.57 4.82
CA ILE A 43 -2.97 -4.06 3.46
C ILE A 43 -3.66 -5.03 2.50
N HIS A 44 -4.60 -4.54 1.71
CA HIS A 44 -5.38 -5.35 0.77
C HIS A 44 -5.07 -4.94 -0.66
N VAL A 45 -4.84 -5.92 -1.55
CA VAL A 45 -4.63 -5.65 -2.99
C VAL A 45 -5.99 -5.43 -3.64
N ILE A 46 -6.22 -4.21 -4.15
CA ILE A 46 -7.51 -3.81 -4.75
C ILE A 46 -7.54 -4.01 -6.26
N SER A 47 -6.41 -3.87 -6.96
CA SER A 47 -6.33 -4.09 -8.41
C SER A 47 -4.88 -4.17 -8.89
N SER A 48 -4.57 -5.03 -9.87
CA SER A 48 -3.30 -5.00 -10.61
C SER A 48 -3.30 -3.96 -11.74
N GLN A 49 -4.44 -3.27 -11.95
CA GLN A 49 -4.61 -2.24 -12.96
C GLN A 49 -4.97 -0.95 -12.23
N ALA A 50 -4.09 0.05 -12.27
CA ALA A 50 -4.32 1.37 -11.69
C ALA A 50 -5.62 1.95 -12.28
N LYS A 51 -6.66 2.02 -11.45
CA LYS A 51 -7.90 2.66 -11.84
C LYS A 51 -7.74 4.13 -11.51
N HIS A 52 -7.17 4.88 -12.44
CA HIS A 52 -7.13 6.34 -12.36
C HIS A 52 -8.56 6.87 -12.53
N SER A 53 -9.35 6.80 -11.46
CA SER A 53 -10.67 7.39 -11.36
C SER A 53 -10.65 8.27 -10.11
N PRO A 54 -10.42 9.59 -10.26
CA PRO A 54 -10.37 10.53 -9.14
C PRO A 54 -11.80 10.73 -8.64
N GLY A 55 -12.29 9.83 -7.79
CA GLY A 55 -13.71 9.84 -7.47
C GLY A 55 -14.17 8.76 -6.49
N ALA A 56 -13.44 8.54 -5.40
CA ALA A 56 -13.98 7.85 -4.24
C ALA A 56 -13.24 8.33 -2.99
N GLY A 57 -13.81 9.35 -2.35
CA GLY A 57 -13.30 9.91 -1.10
C GLY A 57 -13.14 8.83 -0.04
N ARG A 58 -11.90 8.44 0.20
CA ARG A 58 -11.44 7.88 1.46
C ARG A 58 -10.15 8.61 1.76
N GLU A 59 -10.22 9.49 2.74
CA GLU A 59 -9.09 10.06 3.45
C GLU A 59 -8.15 8.93 3.91
N SER A 60 -7.27 8.47 3.02
CA SER A 60 -6.32 7.45 3.41
C SER A 60 -5.34 8.10 4.38
N GLY A 61 -5.27 7.56 5.59
CA GLY A 61 -4.49 8.11 6.70
C GLY A 61 -2.98 8.20 6.43
N ILE A 62 -2.50 7.64 5.31
CA ILE A 62 -1.15 7.82 4.77
C ILE A 62 -0.79 9.27 4.45
N CYS A 63 -1.72 10.10 3.93
CA CYS A 63 -1.43 11.52 3.73
C CYS A 63 -1.11 12.24 5.05
N GLN A 64 -1.63 11.74 6.18
CA GLN A 64 -1.27 12.29 7.50
C GLN A 64 0.08 11.77 8.02
N LEU A 65 0.63 10.72 7.43
CA LEU A 65 1.89 10.11 7.83
C LEU A 65 3.11 10.75 7.15
N TRP A 66 2.89 11.46 6.04
CA TRP A 66 3.90 12.23 5.28
C TRP A 66 3.76 13.75 5.44
N SER A 67 2.75 14.20 6.19
CA SER A 67 2.56 15.60 6.57
C SER A 67 3.06 15.92 7.99
N LEU A 68 3.72 14.95 8.65
CA LEU A 68 4.53 15.15 9.87
C LEU A 68 6.02 15.08 9.51
#